data_AF-A0A6J8BH91-F1
#
_entry.id   AF-A0A6J8BH91-F1
#
_cell.length_a   1.000
_cell.length_b   1.000
_cell.length_c   1.000
_cell.angle_alpha   90.00
_cell.angle_beta   90.00
_cell.angle_gamma   90.00
#
_symmetry.space_group_name_H-M   'P 1'
#
loop_
_entity.id
_entity.type
_entity.pdbx_description
1 polymer ?
#
loop_
_entity_poly.entity_id
_entity_poly.type
_entity_poly.pdbx_seq_one_letter_code
_entity_poly.pdbx_strand_id
1 'polypeptide(L)'
;MHLYESKANAEKETKIRLEKEQKGQVVHKKHHGNFSNYTFNKEEFLVEIKSLMEKRHCKLDKTCEKYDVTNTITGNKPQNAGQVLFMFAKANGIDIMSLINIKTVSGRDILRRKSGILLVHNDEYYDTLTEDKIRQRLQLLGEETNASCQDMRLKLKVIERTFKLKMWHDHSDILNHSYVNFMTTILYDAANFMTDNENQTLARTTSTTNVQSIVEKPQLYILGRSASKDIDQISYTEARIEDLKQLTNKIRYGDIDLIFKLRLFSGDGPARQFEAGQQRGGLID
;
A
#
# COMPACT_ATOMS: atom_id res chain seq x y z
N MET A 1 1.48 26.15 15.44
CA MET A 1 0.13 25.56 15.61
C MET A 1 -0.71 25.99 14.42
N HIS A 2 -0.61 25.27 13.31
CA HIS A 2 -1.35 25.63 12.09
C HIS A 2 -2.70 24.95 12.13
N LEU A 3 -3.74 25.77 12.32
CA LEU A 3 -5.13 25.36 12.33
C LEU A 3 -5.53 24.94 10.91
N TYR A 4 -5.84 23.66 10.74
CA TYR A 4 -6.42 23.10 9.53
C TYR A 4 -7.71 23.82 9.13
N GLU A 5 -7.94 23.96 7.82
CA GLU A 5 -9.19 24.46 7.28
C GLU A 5 -10.35 23.51 7.64
N SER A 6 -11.49 24.07 8.06
CA SER A 6 -12.65 23.27 8.45
C SER A 6 -13.33 22.62 7.24
N LYS A 7 -13.94 21.45 7.43
CA LYS A 7 -14.76 20.72 6.43
C LYS A 7 -15.70 21.62 5.63
N ALA A 8 -16.37 22.54 6.33
CA ALA A 8 -17.33 23.47 5.75
C ALA A 8 -16.69 24.41 4.71
N ASN A 9 -15.42 24.78 4.89
CA ASN A 9 -14.71 25.63 3.93
C ASN A 9 -14.26 24.83 2.70
N ALA A 10 -13.81 23.58 2.88
CA ALA A 10 -13.41 22.71 1.76
C ALA A 10 -14.59 22.34 0.84
N GLU A 11 -15.77 22.06 1.42
CA GLU A 11 -17.00 21.81 0.66
C GLU A 11 -17.43 23.04 -0.16
N LYS A 12 -17.28 24.23 0.43
CA LYS A 12 -17.57 25.51 -0.22
C LYS A 12 -16.65 25.76 -1.43
N GLU A 13 -15.35 25.54 -1.28
CA GLU A 13 -14.37 25.70 -2.37
C GLU A 13 -14.59 24.69 -3.52
N THR A 14 -14.90 23.43 -3.19
CA THR A 14 -15.22 22.41 -4.20
C THR A 14 -16.45 22.78 -5.02
N LYS A 15 -17.49 23.30 -4.35
CA LYS A 15 -18.71 23.76 -5.01
C LYS A 15 -18.45 24.96 -5.93
N ILE A 16 -17.64 25.93 -5.47
CA ILE A 16 -17.22 27.08 -6.27
C ILE A 16 -16.48 26.62 -7.53
N ARG A 17 -15.61 25.61 -7.43
CA ARG A 17 -14.87 25.07 -8.58
C ARG A 17 -15.79 24.36 -9.57
N LEU A 18 -16.70 23.51 -9.12
CA LEU A 18 -17.69 22.84 -9.97
C LEU A 18 -18.58 23.85 -10.69
N GLU A 19 -18.99 24.93 -10.02
CA GLU A 19 -19.75 26.02 -10.63
C GLU A 19 -18.94 26.77 -11.70
N LYS A 20 -17.64 26.99 -11.48
CA LYS A 20 -16.74 27.58 -12.48
C LYS A 20 -16.53 26.67 -13.69
N GLU A 21 -16.48 25.35 -13.49
CA GLU A 21 -16.38 24.35 -14.56
C GLU A 21 -17.69 24.28 -15.38
N GLN A 22 -18.85 24.31 -14.73
CA GLN A 22 -20.16 24.37 -15.40
C GLN A 22 -20.36 25.67 -16.18
N LYS A 23 -19.85 26.78 -15.68
CA LYS A 23 -19.87 28.09 -16.36
C LYS A 23 -18.82 28.23 -17.47
N GLY A 24 -18.01 27.19 -17.73
CA GLY A 24 -16.96 27.20 -18.75
C GLY A 24 -15.77 28.12 -18.44
N GLN A 25 -15.68 28.63 -17.20
CA GLN A 25 -14.60 29.51 -16.75
C GLN A 25 -13.31 28.74 -16.44
N VAL A 26 -13.41 27.41 -16.33
CA VAL A 26 -12.27 26.49 -16.18
C VAL A 26 -12.39 25.39 -17.23
N VAL A 27 -11.43 25.32 -18.14
CA VAL A 27 -11.39 24.29 -19.18
C VAL A 27 -10.82 23.00 -18.61
N HIS A 28 -11.61 21.93 -18.60
CA HIS A 28 -11.11 20.60 -18.24
C HIS A 28 -10.11 20.13 -19.30
N LYS A 29 -8.84 19.95 -18.91
CA LYS A 29 -7.81 19.41 -19.81
C LYS A 29 -8.12 17.95 -20.11
N LYS A 30 -8.55 17.65 -21.34
CA LYS A 30 -8.65 16.26 -21.81
C LYS A 30 -7.24 15.71 -22.00
N HIS A 31 -6.88 14.71 -21.22
CA HIS A 31 -5.56 14.05 -21.28
C HIS A 31 -5.48 12.92 -22.32
N HIS A 32 -6.51 12.75 -23.15
CA HIS A 32 -6.53 11.80 -24.27
C HIS A 32 -6.88 12.54 -25.57
N GLY A 33 -6.29 12.09 -26.69
CA GLY A 33 -6.67 12.55 -28.01
C GLY A 33 -8.10 12.12 -28.38
N ASN A 34 -8.60 12.60 -29.52
CA ASN A 34 -9.86 12.10 -30.07
C ASN A 34 -9.72 10.61 -30.43
N PHE A 35 -10.72 9.77 -30.10
CA PHE A 35 -10.69 8.33 -30.41
C PHE A 35 -10.68 8.03 -31.91
N SER A 36 -11.01 9.00 -32.75
CA SER A 36 -10.83 8.95 -34.20
C SER A 36 -9.36 8.92 -34.64
N ASN A 37 -8.45 9.37 -33.77
CA ASN A 37 -7.02 9.47 -34.08
C ASN A 37 -6.26 8.19 -33.74
N TYR A 38 -6.97 7.12 -33.35
CA TYR A 38 -6.39 5.85 -32.98
C TYR A 38 -7.03 4.71 -33.75
N THR A 39 -6.19 3.83 -34.27
CA THR A 39 -6.57 2.64 -35.02
C THR A 39 -6.32 1.41 -34.14
N PHE A 40 -7.39 0.64 -33.89
CA PHE A 40 -7.38 -0.68 -33.24
C PHE A 40 -8.74 -1.36 -33.47
N ASN A 41 -8.82 -2.68 -33.23
CA ASN A 41 -10.08 -3.41 -33.34
C ASN A 41 -11.04 -3.09 -32.18
N LYS A 42 -11.85 -2.04 -32.37
CA LYS A 42 -12.78 -1.49 -31.37
C LYS A 42 -13.85 -2.49 -30.95
N GLU A 43 -14.41 -3.24 -31.90
CA GLU A 43 -15.50 -4.18 -31.64
C GLU A 43 -15.01 -5.40 -30.86
N GLU A 44 -13.90 -6.00 -31.31
CA GLU A 44 -13.28 -7.12 -30.60
C GLU A 44 -12.85 -6.73 -29.18
N PHE A 45 -12.32 -5.51 -29.00
CA PHE A 45 -11.97 -4.99 -27.67
C PHE A 45 -13.18 -4.89 -26.74
N LEU A 46 -14.30 -4.35 -27.22
CA LEU A 46 -15.52 -4.22 -26.40
C LEU A 46 -16.11 -5.58 -26.05
N VAL A 47 -16.08 -6.55 -26.98
CA VAL A 47 -16.54 -7.93 -26.73
C VAL A 47 -15.65 -8.62 -25.69
N GLU A 48 -14.33 -8.52 -25.83
CA GLU A 48 -13.39 -9.14 -24.89
C GLU A 48 -13.52 -8.54 -23.49
N ILE A 49 -13.53 -7.21 -23.37
CA ILE A 49 -13.66 -6.54 -22.06
C ILE A 49 -14.99 -6.89 -21.39
N LYS A 50 -16.11 -6.93 -22.13
CA LYS A 50 -17.40 -7.36 -21.56
C LYS A 50 -17.35 -8.81 -21.07
N SER A 51 -16.76 -9.72 -21.85
CA SER A 51 -16.55 -11.12 -21.44
C SER A 51 -15.67 -11.24 -20.20
N LEU A 52 -14.61 -10.41 -20.09
CA LEU A 52 -13.75 -10.35 -18.91
C LEU A 52 -14.48 -9.80 -17.68
N MET A 53 -15.44 -8.89 -17.87
CA MET A 53 -16.27 -8.36 -16.77
C MET A 53 -17.17 -9.43 -16.17
N GLU A 54 -17.80 -10.24 -17.01
CA GLU A 54 -18.65 -11.36 -16.58
C GLU A 54 -17.85 -12.41 -15.79
N LYS A 55 -16.58 -12.62 -16.15
CA LYS A 55 -15.70 -13.61 -15.54
C LYS A 55 -14.98 -13.14 -14.27
N ARG A 56 -15.08 -11.86 -13.88
CA ARG A 56 -14.38 -11.23 -12.72
C ARG A 56 -12.87 -11.49 -12.63
N HIS A 57 -12.22 -11.84 -13.73
CA HIS A 57 -10.79 -12.10 -13.82
C HIS A 57 -10.20 -11.23 -14.91
N CYS A 58 -9.56 -10.12 -14.52
CA CYS A 58 -8.96 -9.20 -15.49
C CYS A 58 -7.47 -8.97 -15.20
N LYS A 59 -6.62 -9.22 -16.20
CA LYS A 59 -5.24 -8.71 -16.28
C LYS A 59 -5.18 -7.77 -17.48
N LEU A 60 -5.63 -6.52 -17.28
CA LEU A 60 -5.74 -5.47 -18.31
C LEU A 60 -4.42 -5.22 -19.05
N ASP A 61 -3.29 -5.44 -18.38
CA ASP A 61 -1.95 -5.20 -18.92
C ASP A 61 -1.70 -6.01 -20.20
N LYS A 62 -2.20 -7.26 -20.27
CA LYS A 62 -2.05 -8.11 -21.46
C LYS A 62 -3.02 -7.76 -22.59
N THR A 63 -4.19 -7.25 -22.24
CA THR A 63 -5.22 -6.84 -23.21
C THR A 63 -4.71 -5.65 -24.03
N CYS A 64 -3.97 -4.71 -23.41
CA CYS A 64 -3.46 -3.52 -24.11
C CYS A 64 -2.38 -3.82 -25.16
N GLU A 65 -1.60 -4.87 -24.99
CA GLU A 65 -0.59 -5.30 -25.97
C GLU A 65 -1.22 -5.97 -27.20
N LYS A 66 -2.38 -6.62 -27.02
CA LYS A 66 -3.08 -7.41 -28.05
C LYS A 66 -3.68 -6.56 -29.17
N TYR A 67 -4.18 -5.35 -28.88
CA TYR A 67 -4.98 -4.56 -29.83
C TYR A 67 -4.17 -3.62 -30.73
N ASP A 68 -2.83 -3.67 -30.64
CA ASP A 68 -1.89 -2.90 -31.46
C ASP A 68 -2.34 -1.46 -31.77
N VAL A 69 -2.66 -0.72 -30.71
CA VAL A 69 -3.17 0.65 -30.83
C VAL A 69 -2.12 1.51 -31.52
N THR A 70 -2.48 2.10 -32.65
CA THR A 70 -1.61 3.02 -33.40
C THR A 70 -2.29 4.36 -33.58
N ASN A 71 -1.51 5.44 -33.63
CA ASN A 71 -2.03 6.75 -33.98
C ASN A 71 -2.25 6.83 -35.49
N THR A 72 -3.45 7.20 -35.92
CA THR A 72 -3.85 7.24 -37.35
C THR A 72 -3.05 8.26 -38.17
N ILE A 73 -2.53 9.30 -37.52
CA ILE A 73 -1.75 10.37 -38.17
C ILE A 73 -0.28 10.01 -38.25
N THR A 74 0.30 9.46 -37.19
CA THR A 74 1.75 9.20 -37.12
C THR A 74 2.14 7.76 -37.41
N GLY A 75 1.18 6.83 -37.45
CA GLY A 75 1.41 5.39 -37.57
C GLY A 75 2.06 4.75 -36.35
N ASN A 76 2.48 5.54 -35.36
CA ASN A 76 3.25 5.06 -34.22
C ASN A 76 2.35 4.58 -33.08
N LYS A 77 2.86 3.62 -32.30
CA LYS A 77 2.25 3.16 -31.06
C LYS A 77 2.33 4.27 -30.00
N PRO A 78 1.19 4.73 -29.42
CA PRO A 78 1.21 5.77 -28.42
C PRO A 78 1.75 5.23 -27.10
N GLN A 79 2.59 6.01 -26.41
CA GLN A 79 3.13 5.65 -25.09
C GLN A 79 2.02 5.43 -24.04
N ASN A 80 0.85 6.02 -24.26
CA ASN A 80 -0.32 5.91 -23.39
C ASN A 80 -1.44 5.00 -23.96
N ALA A 81 -1.10 3.99 -24.78
CA ALA A 81 -2.07 3.08 -25.41
C ALA A 81 -3.10 2.48 -24.42
N GLY A 82 -2.66 2.09 -23.22
CA GLY A 82 -3.57 1.54 -22.21
C GLY A 82 -4.61 2.56 -21.71
N GLN A 83 -4.22 3.83 -21.59
CA GLN A 83 -5.15 4.91 -21.20
C GLN A 83 -6.17 5.21 -22.31
N VAL A 84 -5.76 5.09 -23.58
CA VAL A 84 -6.66 5.24 -24.75
C VAL A 84 -7.74 4.17 -24.72
N LEU A 85 -7.36 2.89 -24.54
CA LEU A 85 -8.29 1.78 -24.45
C LEU A 85 -9.24 1.90 -23.25
N PHE A 86 -8.70 2.30 -22.09
CA PHE A 86 -9.49 2.54 -20.88
C PHE A 86 -10.55 3.62 -21.10
N MET A 87 -10.16 4.77 -21.65
CA MET A 87 -11.10 5.86 -21.91
C MET A 87 -12.12 5.49 -23.00
N PHE A 88 -11.73 4.68 -23.99
CA PHE A 88 -12.63 4.18 -25.02
C PHE A 88 -13.72 3.26 -24.43
N ALA A 89 -13.34 2.33 -23.55
CA ALA A 89 -14.31 1.48 -22.86
C ALA A 89 -15.28 2.30 -22.01
N LYS A 90 -14.77 3.29 -21.26
CA LYS A 90 -15.57 4.20 -20.44
C LYS A 90 -16.57 4.99 -21.29
N ALA A 91 -16.14 5.49 -22.45
CA ALA A 91 -17.02 6.19 -23.39
C ALA A 91 -18.14 5.29 -23.97
N ASN A 92 -17.94 3.96 -23.95
CA ASN A 92 -18.92 2.95 -24.37
C ASN A 92 -19.70 2.34 -23.18
N GLY A 93 -19.70 3.02 -22.02
CA GLY A 93 -20.49 2.62 -20.85
C GLY A 93 -19.92 1.44 -20.05
N ILE A 94 -18.66 1.07 -20.28
CA ILE A 94 -17.99 0.01 -19.53
C ILE A 94 -17.15 0.65 -18.42
N ASP A 95 -17.53 0.42 -17.16
CA ASP A 95 -16.74 0.87 -16.02
C ASP A 95 -15.63 -0.14 -15.68
N ILE A 96 -14.49 -0.01 -16.36
CA ILE A 96 -13.30 -0.84 -16.12
C ILE A 96 -12.76 -0.68 -14.68
N MET A 97 -13.01 0.45 -14.00
CA MET A 97 -12.54 0.62 -12.61
C MET A 97 -13.16 -0.41 -11.67
N SER A 98 -14.39 -0.86 -11.96
CA SER A 98 -15.05 -1.94 -11.22
C SER A 98 -14.37 -3.32 -11.41
N LEU A 99 -13.55 -3.50 -12.45
CA LEU A 99 -12.73 -4.71 -12.70
C LEU A 99 -11.36 -4.65 -12.08
N ILE A 100 -10.83 -3.44 -11.91
CA ILE A 100 -9.67 -3.21 -11.07
C ILE A 100 -10.20 -3.39 -9.65
N ASN A 101 -10.40 -4.67 -9.28
CA ASN A 101 -10.10 -5.10 -7.92
C ASN A 101 -8.68 -4.63 -7.70
N ILE A 102 -8.52 -3.40 -7.20
CA ILE A 102 -7.35 -2.99 -6.47
C ILE A 102 -7.22 -4.15 -5.50
N LYS A 103 -6.27 -5.06 -5.77
CA LYS A 103 -5.79 -5.94 -4.72
C LYS A 103 -5.19 -4.96 -3.75
N THR A 104 -6.05 -4.39 -2.90
CA THR A 104 -5.66 -3.84 -1.63
C THR A 104 -4.89 -4.99 -1.04
N VAL A 105 -3.57 -4.84 -1.03
CA VAL A 105 -2.72 -5.76 -0.32
C VAL A 105 -3.13 -5.53 1.12
N SER A 106 -4.15 -6.26 1.54
CA SER A 106 -4.66 -6.17 2.90
C SER A 106 -3.50 -6.55 3.81
N GLY A 107 -3.45 -6.04 5.04
CA GLY A 107 -2.41 -6.43 6.00
C GLY A 107 -2.26 -7.96 6.11
N ARG A 108 -3.36 -8.70 5.86
CA ARG A 108 -3.39 -10.17 5.76
C ARG A 108 -2.50 -10.74 4.63
N ASP A 109 -2.47 -10.11 3.44
CA ASP A 109 -1.60 -10.53 2.34
C ASP A 109 -0.12 -10.26 2.64
N ILE A 110 0.17 -9.21 3.42
CA ILE A 110 1.53 -8.89 3.87
C ILE A 110 2.03 -9.97 4.85
N LEU A 111 1.19 -10.35 5.82
CA LEU A 111 1.52 -11.41 6.78
C LEU A 111 1.63 -12.78 6.12
N ARG A 112 0.75 -13.10 5.16
CA ARG A 112 0.83 -14.36 4.39
C ARG A 112 2.15 -14.52 3.64
N ARG A 113 2.71 -13.43 3.09
CA ARG A 113 4.03 -13.45 2.44
C ARG A 113 5.19 -13.71 3.43
N LYS A 114 4.94 -13.58 4.73
CA LYS A 114 5.91 -13.75 5.81
C LYS A 114 5.60 -14.95 6.72
N SER A 115 4.65 -15.82 6.35
CA SER A 115 4.17 -16.89 7.23
C SER A 115 5.27 -17.88 7.65
N GLY A 116 6.32 -18.05 6.85
CA GLY A 116 7.45 -18.95 7.17
C GLY A 116 8.38 -18.45 8.27
N ILE A 117 8.28 -17.18 8.67
CA ILE A 117 9.13 -16.54 9.69
C ILE A 117 8.32 -15.89 10.82
N LEU A 118 7.00 -16.09 10.84
CA LEU A 118 6.06 -15.45 11.76
C LEU A 118 5.94 -16.28 13.05
N LEU A 119 6.05 -15.63 14.20
CA LEU A 119 5.80 -16.22 15.52
C LEU A 119 4.42 -15.81 16.02
N VAL A 120 3.37 -16.45 15.49
CA VAL A 120 1.99 -16.19 15.91
C VAL A 120 1.35 -17.48 16.41
N HIS A 121 0.88 -17.43 17.66
CA HIS A 121 0.35 -18.58 18.38
C HIS A 121 -1.12 -18.39 18.79
N ASN A 122 -1.87 -19.49 18.80
CA ASN A 122 -3.27 -19.52 19.26
C ASN A 122 -3.36 -19.42 20.79
N ASP A 123 -4.58 -19.35 21.32
CA ASP A 123 -4.81 -19.23 22.77
C ASP A 123 -4.33 -20.47 23.53
N GLU A 124 -4.59 -21.66 22.98
CA GLU A 124 -4.19 -22.96 23.53
C GLU A 124 -2.67 -23.04 23.77
N TYR A 125 -1.85 -22.54 22.85
CA TYR A 125 -0.41 -22.46 23.05
C TYR A 125 -0.05 -21.74 24.35
N TYR A 126 -0.64 -20.57 24.61
CA TYR A 126 -0.35 -19.79 25.82
C TYR A 126 -0.86 -20.48 27.09
N ASP A 127 -1.97 -21.20 26.99
CA ASP A 127 -2.55 -21.95 28.11
C ASP A 127 -1.67 -23.14 28.52
N THR A 128 -0.94 -23.74 27.56
CA THR A 128 0.00 -24.84 27.82
C THR A 128 1.38 -24.39 28.35
N LEU A 129 1.71 -23.10 28.28
CA LEU A 129 3.02 -22.62 28.74
C LEU A 129 3.15 -22.71 30.27
N THR A 130 4.26 -23.30 30.71
CA THR A 130 4.67 -23.28 32.12
C THR A 130 5.16 -21.89 32.53
N GLU A 131 5.10 -21.59 33.82
CA GLU A 131 5.54 -20.30 34.35
C GLU A 131 7.01 -20.00 33.99
N ASP A 132 7.89 -20.99 34.10
CA ASP A 132 9.31 -20.85 33.75
C ASP A 132 9.51 -20.46 32.29
N LYS A 133 8.73 -21.05 31.38
CA LYS A 133 8.80 -20.72 29.95
C LYS A 133 8.30 -19.31 29.66
N ILE A 134 7.25 -18.88 30.34
CA ILE A 134 6.74 -17.50 30.22
C ILE A 134 7.79 -16.52 30.73
N ARG A 135 8.38 -16.76 31.90
CA ARG A 135 9.45 -15.93 32.47
C ARG A 135 10.66 -15.86 31.55
N GLN A 136 11.13 -17.00 31.05
CA GLN A 136 12.26 -17.07 30.13
C GLN A 136 12.00 -16.25 28.86
N ARG A 137 10.79 -16.37 28.28
CA ARG A 137 10.44 -15.63 27.06
C ARG A 137 10.34 -14.13 27.32
N LEU A 138 9.72 -13.70 28.42
CA LEU A 138 9.63 -12.29 28.79
C LEU A 138 11.02 -11.67 29.05
N GLN A 139 11.90 -12.37 29.77
CA GLN A 139 13.28 -11.91 29.99
C GLN A 139 14.05 -11.75 28.68
N LEU A 140 13.89 -12.69 27.74
CA LEU A 140 14.51 -12.60 26.42
C LEU A 140 13.99 -11.41 25.61
N LEU A 141 12.73 -11.01 25.81
CA LEU A 141 12.14 -9.81 25.22
C LEU A 141 12.47 -8.52 25.99
N GLY A 142 13.26 -8.59 27.07
CA GLY A 142 13.62 -7.45 27.89
C GLY A 142 12.49 -6.94 28.80
N GLU A 143 11.52 -7.80 29.10
CA GLU A 143 10.31 -7.44 29.85
C GLU A 143 10.38 -7.88 31.32
N GLU A 144 9.78 -7.07 32.19
CA GLU A 144 9.69 -7.38 33.62
C GLU A 144 8.86 -8.65 33.89
N THR A 145 9.35 -9.46 34.85
CA THR A 145 8.73 -10.72 35.28
C THR A 145 8.23 -10.71 36.72
N ASN A 146 8.06 -9.55 37.35
CA ASN A 146 7.73 -9.44 38.78
C ASN A 146 6.22 -9.56 39.07
N ALA A 147 5.46 -10.20 38.19
CA ALA A 147 4.00 -10.31 38.26
C ALA A 147 3.54 -11.77 38.46
N SER A 148 2.24 -11.96 38.67
CA SER A 148 1.64 -13.29 38.74
C SER A 148 1.79 -14.06 37.42
N CYS A 149 1.77 -15.39 37.47
CA CYS A 149 1.84 -16.24 36.26
C CYS A 149 0.77 -15.87 35.23
N GLN A 150 -0.46 -15.57 35.68
CA GLN A 150 -1.56 -15.19 34.79
C GLN A 150 -1.32 -13.82 34.13
N ASP A 151 -0.81 -12.84 34.88
CA ASP A 151 -0.51 -11.52 34.32
C ASP A 151 0.65 -11.58 33.32
N MET A 152 1.68 -12.37 33.63
CA MET A 152 2.79 -12.61 32.71
C MET A 152 2.34 -13.30 31.42
N ARG A 153 1.43 -14.29 31.51
CA ARG A 153 0.84 -14.95 30.33
C ARG A 153 0.08 -13.95 29.45
N LEU A 154 -0.78 -13.12 30.07
CA LEU A 154 -1.53 -12.10 29.36
C LEU A 154 -0.60 -11.07 28.72
N LYS A 155 0.43 -10.62 29.46
CA LYS A 155 1.45 -9.69 28.96
C LYS A 155 2.18 -10.27 27.74
N LEU A 156 2.66 -11.51 27.83
CA LEU A 156 3.34 -12.17 26.73
C LEU A 156 2.44 -12.29 25.49
N LYS A 157 1.21 -12.74 25.67
CA LYS A 157 0.20 -12.85 24.60
C LYS A 157 -0.07 -11.50 23.92
N VAL A 158 -0.15 -10.42 24.68
CA VAL A 158 -0.34 -9.07 24.12
C VAL A 158 0.88 -8.62 23.32
N ILE A 159 2.09 -8.85 23.82
CA ILE A 159 3.33 -8.47 23.15
C ILE A 159 3.49 -9.21 21.82
N GLU A 160 3.37 -10.54 21.83
CA GLU A 160 3.55 -11.37 20.63
C GLU A 160 2.42 -11.20 19.58
N ARG A 161 1.25 -10.67 19.98
CA ARG A 161 0.16 -10.30 19.05
C ARG A 161 0.18 -8.84 18.62
N THR A 162 1.08 -8.02 19.15
CA THR A 162 1.20 -6.60 18.79
C THR A 162 2.32 -6.39 17.79
N PHE A 163 1.97 -6.04 16.56
CA PHE A 163 2.88 -5.69 15.50
C PHE A 163 3.08 -4.18 15.43
N LYS A 164 4.28 -3.74 15.07
CA LYS A 164 4.62 -2.33 14.90
C LYS A 164 4.67 -1.99 13.42
N LEU A 165 3.94 -0.97 13.00
CA LEU A 165 4.04 -0.42 11.64
C LEU A 165 4.89 0.84 11.68
N LYS A 166 5.87 0.93 10.80
CA LYS A 166 6.56 2.17 10.46
C LYS A 166 5.92 2.75 9.21
N MET A 167 5.54 4.01 9.29
CA MET A 167 5.08 4.77 8.13
C MET A 167 6.00 5.96 7.93
N TRP A 168 6.48 6.09 6.70
CA TRP A 168 7.15 7.25 6.16
C TRP A 168 6.26 7.84 5.08
N HIS A 169 6.28 9.16 4.93
CA HIS A 169 5.56 9.82 3.85
C HIS A 169 6.40 10.95 3.27
N ASP A 170 6.20 11.21 1.99
CA ASP A 170 6.90 12.27 1.27
C ASP A 170 6.10 12.74 0.07
N HIS A 171 6.50 13.89 -0.44
CA HIS A 171 6.00 14.45 -1.67
C HIS A 171 7.00 14.13 -2.78
N SER A 172 6.50 13.56 -3.86
CA SER A 172 7.36 13.31 -5.02
C SER A 172 6.64 13.69 -6.30
N ASP A 173 7.43 14.15 -7.27
CA ASP A 173 6.94 14.41 -8.61
C ASP A 173 7.28 13.22 -9.50
N ILE A 174 6.25 12.55 -10.02
CA ILE A 174 6.39 11.48 -11.02
C ILE A 174 5.84 12.02 -12.33
N LEU A 175 6.66 12.12 -13.37
CA LEU A 175 6.27 12.61 -14.70
C LEU A 175 5.59 13.99 -14.66
N ASN A 176 6.16 14.96 -13.91
CA ASN A 176 5.61 16.31 -13.71
C ASN A 176 4.22 16.36 -13.03
N HIS A 177 3.84 15.28 -12.35
CA HIS A 177 2.67 15.24 -11.49
C HIS A 177 3.11 15.01 -10.06
N SER A 178 2.65 15.89 -9.18
CA SER A 178 2.91 15.78 -7.75
C SER A 178 2.01 14.69 -7.14
N TYR A 179 2.61 13.88 -6.27
CA TYR A 179 1.97 12.80 -5.52
C TYR A 179 2.34 12.89 -4.06
N VAL A 180 1.45 12.38 -3.21
CA VAL A 180 1.82 12.03 -1.84
C VAL A 180 2.09 10.54 -1.77
N ASN A 181 3.33 10.22 -1.43
CA ASN A 181 3.83 8.87 -1.28
C ASN A 181 3.80 8.48 0.18
N PHE A 182 3.30 7.28 0.45
CA PHE A 182 3.36 6.65 1.76
C PHE A 182 4.14 5.36 1.62
N MET A 183 5.21 5.24 2.37
CA MET A 183 5.93 4.00 2.50
C MET A 183 5.60 3.40 3.86
N THR A 184 4.96 2.23 3.84
CA THR A 184 4.64 1.50 5.07
C THR A 184 5.42 0.20 5.14
N THR A 185 5.89 -0.10 6.33
CA THR A 185 6.74 -1.25 6.61
C THR A 185 6.36 -1.83 7.96
N ILE A 186 6.37 -3.16 8.10
CA ILE A 186 6.29 -3.78 9.43
C ILE A 186 7.70 -3.71 10.03
N LEU A 187 7.81 -3.13 11.22
CA LEU A 187 9.08 -3.14 11.96
C LEU A 187 9.35 -4.54 12.48
N TYR A 188 10.59 -4.98 12.33
CA TYR A 188 11.02 -6.26 12.88
C TYR A 188 11.01 -6.21 14.42
N ASP A 189 10.57 -7.31 15.00
CA ASP A 189 10.54 -7.53 16.45
C ASP A 189 10.66 -9.03 16.70
N ALA A 190 11.59 -9.44 17.56
CA ALA A 190 11.82 -10.84 17.94
C ALA A 190 10.63 -11.45 18.70
N ALA A 191 9.70 -10.62 19.19
CA ALA A 191 8.42 -11.07 19.72
C ALA A 191 7.49 -11.65 18.63
N ASN A 192 7.56 -11.13 17.40
CA ASN A 192 6.61 -11.46 16.34
C ASN A 192 7.23 -12.25 15.18
N PHE A 193 8.56 -12.24 15.06
CA PHE A 193 9.30 -12.87 13.98
C PHE A 193 10.48 -13.68 14.50
N MET A 194 10.84 -14.71 13.75
CA MET A 194 12.04 -15.50 14.01
C MET A 194 13.29 -14.63 13.87
N THR A 195 14.30 -14.93 14.67
CA THR A 195 15.67 -14.46 14.47
C THR A 195 16.34 -15.19 13.29
N ASP A 196 17.42 -14.63 12.77
CA ASP A 196 18.21 -15.26 11.70
C ASP A 196 18.68 -16.67 12.10
N ASN A 197 19.06 -16.86 13.37
CA ASN A 197 19.49 -18.15 13.91
C ASN A 197 18.36 -19.18 13.97
N GLU A 198 17.18 -18.77 14.44
CA GLU A 198 15.99 -19.64 14.49
C GLU A 198 15.58 -20.05 13.07
N ASN A 199 15.56 -19.09 12.14
CA ASN A 199 15.22 -19.35 10.75
C ASN A 199 16.21 -20.32 10.07
N GLN A 200 17.52 -20.16 10.29
CA GLN A 200 18.53 -21.09 9.77
C GLN A 200 18.37 -22.50 10.33
N THR A 201 18.12 -22.61 11.64
CA THR A 201 17.97 -23.91 12.32
C THR A 201 16.71 -24.65 11.86
N LEU A 202 15.60 -23.93 11.67
CA LEU A 202 14.30 -24.50 11.32
C LEU A 202 14.15 -24.76 9.81
N ALA A 203 14.68 -23.87 8.96
CA ALA A 203 14.51 -23.98 7.50
C ALA A 203 15.50 -24.96 6.85
N ARG A 204 16.49 -25.47 7.59
CA ARG A 204 17.59 -26.33 7.05
C ARG A 204 18.26 -25.72 5.81
N THR A 205 18.23 -24.40 5.68
CA THR A 205 18.82 -23.67 4.55
C THR A 205 20.24 -23.25 4.90
N THR A 206 21.18 -23.45 3.98
CA THR A 206 22.58 -23.01 4.11
C THR A 206 22.77 -21.50 3.85
N SER A 207 21.72 -20.79 3.41
CA SER A 207 21.78 -19.36 3.12
C SER A 207 21.53 -18.53 4.38
N THR A 208 22.44 -17.60 4.67
CA THR A 208 22.31 -16.53 5.67
C THR A 208 21.18 -15.59 5.27
N THR A 209 19.97 -15.93 5.70
CA THR A 209 18.77 -15.14 5.45
C THR A 209 18.66 -14.06 6.52
N ASN A 210 18.76 -12.79 6.13
CA ASN A 210 18.51 -11.66 7.02
C ASN A 210 16.98 -11.46 7.15
N VAL A 211 16.40 -11.98 8.24
CA VAL A 211 14.97 -11.96 8.49
C VAL A 211 14.46 -10.54 8.65
N GLN A 212 15.21 -9.68 9.35
CA GLN A 212 14.84 -8.27 9.51
C GLN A 212 14.68 -7.58 8.14
N SER A 213 15.58 -7.79 7.20
CA SER A 213 15.52 -7.18 5.86
C SER A 213 14.31 -7.66 5.06
N ILE A 214 13.86 -8.90 5.26
CA ILE A 214 12.65 -9.44 4.64
C ILE A 214 11.40 -8.82 5.28
N VAL A 215 11.39 -8.73 6.62
CA VAL A 215 10.28 -8.17 7.39
C VAL A 215 10.09 -6.70 7.06
N GLU A 216 11.18 -5.94 7.10
CA GLU A 216 11.24 -4.49 6.94
C GLU A 216 11.31 -4.04 5.48
N LYS A 217 11.09 -4.96 4.52
CA LYS A 217 11.00 -4.58 3.11
C LYS A 217 9.87 -3.57 2.90
N PRO A 218 10.17 -2.36 2.39
CA PRO A 218 9.18 -1.30 2.27
C PRO A 218 8.11 -1.62 1.24
N GLN A 219 6.89 -1.16 1.53
CA GLN A 219 5.78 -1.20 0.59
C GLN A 219 5.34 0.23 0.29
N LEU A 220 5.46 0.61 -0.98
CA LEU A 220 5.07 1.93 -1.47
C LEU A 220 3.58 1.92 -1.81
N TYR A 221 2.86 2.84 -1.18
CA TYR A 221 1.47 3.16 -1.43
C TYR A 221 1.39 4.61 -1.92
N ILE A 222 0.81 4.81 -3.10
CA ILE A 222 0.66 6.14 -3.70
C ILE A 222 -0.78 6.59 -3.45
N LEU A 223 -0.98 7.53 -2.51
CA LEU A 223 -2.31 8.04 -2.15
C LEU A 223 -2.61 9.32 -2.94
N GLY A 224 -2.74 9.15 -4.26
CA GLY A 224 -3.35 10.14 -5.13
C GLY A 224 -2.45 11.28 -5.62
N ARG A 225 -2.89 11.89 -6.71
CA ARG A 225 -2.26 13.05 -7.33
C ARG A 225 -2.60 14.31 -6.54
N SER A 226 -1.74 14.71 -5.62
CA SER A 226 -1.86 15.98 -4.90
C SER A 226 -0.95 16.99 -5.57
N ALA A 227 -1.46 18.14 -6.01
CA ALA A 227 -0.55 19.22 -6.39
C ALA A 227 0.31 19.62 -5.18
N SER A 228 1.51 20.14 -5.42
CA SER A 228 2.49 20.53 -4.39
C SER A 228 2.06 21.73 -3.52
N LYS A 229 0.81 22.17 -3.62
CA LYS A 229 0.27 23.30 -2.86
C LYS A 229 -0.34 22.79 -1.56
N ASP A 230 -0.12 23.51 -0.47
CA ASP A 230 -0.64 23.17 0.86
C ASP A 230 -2.16 22.91 0.87
N ILE A 231 -2.92 23.63 0.04
CA ILE A 231 -4.37 23.48 -0.07
C ILE A 231 -4.79 22.13 -0.67
N ASP A 232 -4.03 21.61 -1.63
CA ASP A 232 -4.30 20.30 -2.24
C ASP A 232 -3.92 19.17 -1.27
N GLN A 233 -2.91 19.37 -0.42
CA GLN A 233 -2.55 18.44 0.65
C GLN A 233 -3.68 18.29 1.67
N ILE A 234 -4.36 19.39 2.01
CA ILE A 234 -5.48 19.41 2.97
C ILE A 234 -6.69 18.65 2.42
N SER A 235 -6.92 18.64 1.11
CA SER A 235 -8.08 17.99 0.48
C SER A 235 -8.20 16.48 0.74
N TYR A 236 -7.09 15.81 1.09
CA TYR A 236 -7.06 14.38 1.41
C TYR A 236 -7.14 14.07 2.92
N THR A 237 -7.25 15.08 3.77
CA THR A 237 -7.09 14.93 5.22
C THR A 237 -8.19 14.09 5.86
N GLU A 238 -9.46 14.24 5.45
CA GLU A 238 -10.56 13.46 6.04
C GLU A 238 -10.44 11.97 5.71
N ALA A 239 -10.23 11.63 4.44
CA ALA A 239 -10.03 10.24 4.01
C ALA A 239 -8.79 9.63 4.68
N ARG A 240 -7.68 10.38 4.79
CA ARG A 240 -6.48 9.93 5.48
C ARG A 240 -6.70 9.72 6.98
N ILE A 241 -7.45 10.61 7.65
CA ILE A 241 -7.79 10.45 9.07
C ILE A 241 -8.68 9.21 9.27
N GLU A 242 -9.62 8.96 8.35
CA GLU A 242 -10.45 7.77 8.39
C GLU A 242 -9.62 6.49 8.20
N ASP A 243 -8.71 6.46 7.23
CA ASP A 243 -7.78 5.36 6.99
C ASP A 243 -6.87 5.12 8.23
N LEU A 244 -6.37 6.19 8.84
CA LEU A 244 -5.56 6.13 10.07
C LEU A 244 -6.36 5.64 11.27
N LYS A 245 -7.66 5.96 11.37
CA LYS A 245 -8.54 5.40 12.40
C LYS A 245 -8.71 3.90 12.18
N GLN A 246 -8.89 3.46 10.94
CA GLN A 246 -9.03 2.03 10.62
C GLN A 246 -7.74 1.23 10.88
N LEU A 247 -6.56 1.85 10.82
CA LEU A 247 -5.28 1.23 11.15
C LEU A 247 -5.17 0.77 12.61
N THR A 248 -6.02 1.28 13.51
CA THR A 248 -6.07 0.84 14.92
C THR A 248 -6.91 -0.41 15.14
N ASN A 249 -7.63 -0.89 14.12
CA ASN A 249 -8.46 -2.08 14.23
C ASN A 249 -7.61 -3.35 14.34
N LYS A 250 -8.13 -4.33 15.08
CA LYS A 250 -7.55 -5.67 15.11
C LYS A 250 -7.70 -6.32 13.74
N ILE A 251 -6.63 -6.96 13.25
CA ILE A 251 -6.66 -7.72 12.02
C ILE A 251 -6.79 -9.20 12.36
N ARG A 252 -7.81 -9.86 11.82
CA ARG A 252 -8.01 -11.30 12.01
C ARG A 252 -7.11 -12.11 11.08
N TYR A 253 -6.21 -12.90 11.66
CA TYR A 253 -5.30 -13.84 11.00
C TYR A 253 -5.63 -15.26 11.46
N GLY A 254 -6.34 -16.03 10.62
CA GLY A 254 -6.98 -17.27 11.06
C GLY A 254 -8.02 -16.97 12.14
N ASP A 255 -7.87 -17.59 13.30
CA ASP A 255 -8.70 -17.36 14.49
C ASP A 255 -8.07 -16.43 15.53
N ILE A 256 -6.95 -15.78 15.17
CA ILE A 256 -6.19 -14.92 16.06
C ILE A 256 -6.40 -13.46 15.66
N ASP A 257 -6.68 -12.64 16.66
CA ASP A 257 -6.74 -11.19 16.48
C ASP A 257 -5.36 -10.57 16.74
N LEU A 258 -4.80 -9.92 15.72
CA LEU A 258 -3.53 -9.21 15.78
C LEU A 258 -3.76 -7.71 15.93
N ILE A 259 -2.92 -7.06 16.73
CA ILE A 259 -2.99 -5.62 16.99
C ILE A 259 -1.86 -4.96 16.19
N PHE A 260 -2.16 -3.91 15.45
CA PHE A 260 -1.16 -3.11 14.77
C PHE A 260 -1.04 -1.74 15.43
N LYS A 261 0.17 -1.38 15.85
CA LYS A 261 0.47 -0.06 16.40
C LYS A 261 1.27 0.73 15.36
N LEU A 262 0.66 1.80 14.86
CA LEU A 262 1.32 2.71 13.95
C LEU A 262 2.34 3.56 14.72
N ARG A 263 3.58 3.60 14.21
CA ARG A 263 4.62 4.53 14.58
C ARG A 263 4.90 5.42 13.38
N LEU A 264 4.58 6.71 13.54
CA LEU A 264 4.85 7.75 12.56
C LEU A 264 6.27 8.23 12.77
N PHE A 265 7.06 8.22 11.68
CA PHE A 265 8.41 8.77 11.69
C PHE A 265 8.41 9.96 10.72
N SER A 266 8.74 11.15 11.24
CA SER A 266 8.96 12.36 10.45
C SER A 266 10.45 12.68 10.44
N GLY A 267 11.05 12.78 9.26
CA GLY A 267 12.50 12.99 9.07
C GLY A 267 13.04 12.13 7.93
N ASP A 268 14.29 12.37 7.55
CA ASP A 268 14.92 11.66 6.43
C ASP A 268 15.16 10.18 6.73
N GLY A 269 14.62 9.30 5.89
CA GLY A 269 15.12 7.93 5.68
C GLY A 269 14.17 7.02 4.88
N PRO A 270 14.66 6.06 4.05
CA PRO A 270 16.06 5.68 3.77
C PRO A 270 16.60 6.24 2.43
N ALA A 271 17.93 6.20 2.29
CA ALA A 271 18.70 6.82 1.21
C ALA A 271 18.34 6.40 -0.24
N ARG A 272 18.26 7.42 -1.12
CA ARG A 272 18.66 7.54 -2.54
C ARG A 272 18.36 6.46 -3.59
N GLN A 273 17.80 5.31 -3.23
CA GLN A 273 17.47 4.25 -4.21
C GLN A 273 16.04 4.32 -4.76
N PHE A 274 15.20 5.20 -4.20
CA PHE A 274 13.84 5.49 -4.69
C PHE A 274 13.75 6.79 -5.50
N GLU A 275 14.85 7.56 -5.61
CA GLU A 275 14.95 8.71 -6.50
C GLU A 275 15.21 8.20 -7.92
N ALA A 276 14.23 8.35 -8.80
CA ALA A 276 14.42 8.10 -10.23
C ALA A 276 15.36 9.16 -10.82
N GLY A 277 16.68 8.97 -10.69
CA GLY A 277 17.69 9.88 -11.22
C GLY A 277 19.12 9.53 -10.78
N GLN A 278 19.86 8.88 -11.68
CA GLN A 278 21.32 8.62 -11.66
C GLN A 278 21.92 7.86 -10.46
N GLN A 279 22.29 6.61 -10.74
CA GLN A 279 23.28 5.84 -9.99
C GLN A 279 24.69 6.43 -10.16
N ARG A 280 25.34 6.80 -9.07
CA ARG A 280 26.81 6.72 -8.95
C ARG A 280 27.17 6.18 -7.57
N GLY A 281 27.80 5.00 -7.57
CA GLY A 281 28.26 4.31 -6.38
C GLY A 281 29.51 4.95 -5.77
N GLY A 282 29.75 4.59 -4.51
CA GLY A 282 31.01 4.81 -3.81
C GLY A 282 31.12 3.83 -2.65
N LEU A 283 32.18 3.02 -2.67
CA LEU A 283 32.70 2.24 -1.54
C LEU A 283 33.44 3.20 -0.62
N ILE A 284 33.31 3.06 0.71
CA ILE A 284 34.30 3.60 1.64
C ILE A 284 34.48 2.61 2.81
N ASP A 285 35.76 2.32 3.09
CA ASP A 285 36.33 1.61 4.24
C ASP A 285 35.95 2.22 5.60
#